data_AF-A0A7K4FYZ2-F1
#
_entry.id   AF-A0A7K4FYZ2-F1
#
_cell.length_a   1.000
_cell.length_b   1.000
_cell.length_c   1.000
_cell.angle_alpha   90.00
_cell.angle_beta   90.00
_cell.angle_gamma   90.00
#
_symmetry.space_group_name_H-M   'P 1'
#
loop_
_entity.id
_entity.type
_entity.pdbx_description
1 polymer ?
#
loop_
_entity_poly.entity_id
_entity_poly.type
_entity_poly.pdbx_seq_one_letter_code
_entity_poly.pdbx_strand_id
1 'polypeptide(L)'
;MSIDILKNGAILLGERFVVDGHYSRDFRIITHFHADHIAQLKKSISECIGLISTPVTIDVLSVLGYDIPFKKRFGINYGIKMKVEDEELSLQPSDHVFGSSQVVVSNKEGEKIGYTGDFKNPGHGTPILDVDILVIDSTYGSPMFRRNFKNDIEMLFADHVNDSLTRGPVKIFAYHGKIQEAMRVLRKYGVVAPFIVDDKIRKVTEIAKKYGYIKDDIFTSESEEGKEIIKEGWYIEFEHFNKSKQRDGRYMNYILSGWEFSEPIRSIDSRTKVVAMSDHAD
;
A
#
# COMPACT_ATOMS: atom_id res chain seq x y z
N MET A 1 26.89 14.05 3.79
CA MET A 1 25.55 13.93 4.42
C MET A 1 25.51 12.66 5.27
N SER A 2 24.77 12.59 6.39
CA SER A 2 24.76 11.40 7.27
C SER A 2 23.63 10.42 6.92
N ILE A 3 23.89 9.12 7.14
CA ILE A 3 22.91 8.03 6.99
C ILE A 3 23.05 7.09 8.18
N ASP A 4 21.92 6.68 8.75
CA ASP A 4 21.88 5.59 9.72
C ASP A 4 20.54 4.85 9.65
N ILE A 5 20.54 3.56 10.02
CA ILE A 5 19.34 2.74 10.12
C ILE A 5 19.26 2.21 11.56
N LEU A 6 18.32 2.74 12.32
CA LEU A 6 18.19 2.43 13.74
C LEU A 6 17.36 1.17 13.96
N LYS A 7 17.59 0.50 15.09
CA LYS A 7 16.88 -0.73 15.50
C LYS A 7 15.36 -0.59 15.59
N ASN A 8 14.85 0.63 15.69
CA ASN A 8 13.43 0.92 15.78
C ASN A 8 12.77 1.22 14.41
N GLY A 9 13.49 0.96 13.31
CA GLY A 9 13.05 1.19 11.93
C GLY A 9 13.24 2.63 11.44
N ALA A 10 13.84 3.52 12.23
CA ALA A 10 14.10 4.89 11.81
C ALA A 10 15.28 4.95 10.83
N ILE A 11 15.05 5.54 9.67
CA ILE A 11 16.09 5.78 8.67
C ILE A 11 16.44 7.26 8.71
N LEU A 12 17.67 7.58 9.11
CA LEU A 12 18.15 8.95 9.15
C LEU A 12 18.70 9.31 7.77
N LEU A 13 18.13 10.34 7.15
CA LEU A 13 18.59 10.85 5.86
C LEU A 13 18.99 12.31 6.04
N GLY A 14 20.30 12.55 6.05
CA GLY A 14 20.85 13.86 6.38
C GLY A 14 20.59 14.27 7.83
N GLU A 15 20.62 15.58 8.06
CA GLU A 15 20.54 16.17 9.38
C GLU A 15 19.11 16.60 9.77
N ARG A 16 18.19 16.71 8.81
CA ARG A 16 16.84 17.24 9.05
C ARG A 16 15.74 16.20 9.03
N PHE A 17 15.98 15.04 8.43
CA PHE A 17 14.92 14.07 8.14
C PHE A 17 15.14 12.71 8.80
N VAL A 18 14.05 12.16 9.32
CA VAL A 18 13.91 10.74 9.66
C VAL A 18 12.78 10.14 8.83
N VAL A 19 12.95 8.92 8.31
CA VAL A 19 11.92 8.23 7.53
C VAL A 19 11.39 7.03 8.30
N ASP A 20 10.06 6.85 8.25
CA ASP A 20 9.25 5.74 8.74
C ASP A 20 9.35 5.41 10.23
N GLY A 21 10.52 5.19 10.82
CA GLY A 21 10.66 5.13 12.27
C GLY A 21 10.65 6.51 12.92
N HIS A 22 10.94 6.56 14.22
CA HIS A 22 11.06 7.81 14.95
C HIS A 22 12.49 8.01 15.48
N TYR A 23 13.00 9.22 15.27
CA TYR A 23 14.18 9.79 15.89
C TYR A 23 13.96 11.30 16.06
N SER A 24 14.73 11.95 16.91
CA SER A 24 14.66 13.41 17.11
C SER A 24 15.31 14.14 15.94
N ARG A 25 14.53 14.37 14.88
CA ARG A 25 14.84 15.19 13.70
C ARG A 25 13.71 16.20 13.48
N ASP A 26 13.99 17.23 12.68
CA ASP A 26 13.05 18.31 12.38
C ASP A 26 11.76 17.77 11.74
N PHE A 27 11.89 16.89 10.76
CA PHE A 27 10.74 16.30 10.08
C PHE A 27 10.82 14.78 10.04
N ARG A 28 9.68 14.12 10.25
CA ARG A 28 9.52 12.72 9.88
C ARG A 28 8.83 12.60 8.54
N ILE A 29 9.42 11.84 7.63
CA ILE A 29 8.84 11.45 6.36
C ILE A 29 8.15 10.10 6.56
N ILE A 30 6.94 9.96 6.02
CA ILE A 30 6.18 8.70 6.03
C ILE A 30 6.09 8.24 4.58
N THR A 31 6.72 7.12 4.24
CA THR A 31 6.72 6.61 2.86
C THR A 31 5.32 6.18 2.45
N HIS A 32 4.58 5.52 3.34
CA HIS A 32 3.21 5.04 3.13
C HIS A 32 2.50 4.67 4.45
N PHE A 33 1.25 4.22 4.37
CA PHE A 33 0.35 4.06 5.52
C PHE A 33 0.31 2.66 6.17
N HIS A 34 1.28 1.77 5.91
CA HIS A 34 1.34 0.48 6.61
C HIS A 34 1.84 0.64 8.05
N ALA A 35 1.43 -0.29 8.90
CA ALA A 35 1.50 -0.17 10.36
C ALA A 35 2.95 -0.10 10.88
N ASP A 36 3.85 -0.83 10.24
CA ASP A 36 5.29 -0.88 10.51
C ASP A 36 6.03 0.39 10.08
N HIS A 37 5.57 1.08 9.04
CA HIS A 37 6.11 2.38 8.59
C HIS A 37 5.57 3.58 9.39
N ILE A 38 4.55 3.35 10.22
CA ILE A 38 3.98 4.34 11.14
C ILE A 38 4.25 4.02 12.61
N ALA A 39 5.22 3.15 12.87
CA ALA A 39 5.68 2.85 14.21
C ALA A 39 6.07 4.15 14.95
N GLN A 40 5.64 4.27 16.21
CA GLN A 40 5.94 5.42 17.08
C GLN A 40 5.47 6.79 16.53
N LEU A 41 4.50 6.82 15.60
CA LEU A 41 4.02 8.08 14.99
C LEU A 41 3.60 9.13 16.02
N LYS A 42 2.97 8.73 17.13
CA LYS A 42 2.61 9.65 18.23
C LYS A 42 3.80 10.42 18.81
N LYS A 43 4.98 9.78 18.93
CA LYS A 43 6.21 10.46 19.41
C LYS A 43 6.70 11.48 18.38
N SER A 44 6.67 11.12 17.09
CA SER A 44 7.03 12.05 16.03
C SER A 44 6.06 13.24 15.96
N ILE A 45 4.76 13.01 16.19
CA ILE A 45 3.77 14.09 16.29
C ILE A 45 4.10 15.05 17.44
N SER A 46 4.60 14.56 18.58
CA SER A 46 4.99 15.45 19.69
C SER A 46 6.31 16.15 19.45
N GLU A 47 7.33 15.45 18.97
CA GLU A 47 8.72 15.91 18.98
C GLU A 47 9.18 16.56 17.67
N CYS A 48 8.75 16.05 16.50
CA CYS A 48 9.13 16.65 15.22
C CYS A 48 8.36 17.96 15.00
N ILE A 49 8.95 18.87 14.22
CA ILE A 49 8.28 20.09 13.75
C ILE A 49 7.06 19.70 12.89
N GLY A 50 7.23 18.72 12.01
CA GLY A 50 6.20 18.27 11.08
C GLY A 50 6.35 16.85 10.60
N LEU A 51 5.28 16.35 9.98
CA LEU A 51 5.24 15.08 9.25
C LEU A 51 5.05 15.37 7.77
N ILE A 52 5.90 14.76 6.95
CA ILE A 52 5.90 14.92 5.49
C ILE A 52 5.47 13.59 4.86
N SER A 53 4.55 13.64 3.91
CA SER A 53 4.17 12.49 3.07
C SER A 53 3.42 12.96 1.83
N THR A 54 3.00 12.03 0.98
CA THR A 54 2.04 12.35 -0.08
C THR A 54 0.70 12.77 0.53
N PRO A 55 -0.09 13.66 -0.12
CA PRO A 55 -1.42 14.03 0.36
C PRO A 55 -2.34 12.82 0.56
N VAL A 56 -2.19 11.81 -0.31
CA VAL A 56 -2.90 10.54 -0.25
C VAL A 56 -2.65 9.83 1.08
N THR A 57 -1.38 9.64 1.46
CA THR A 57 -1.02 8.95 2.70
C THR A 57 -1.50 9.71 3.93
N ILE A 58 -1.45 11.05 3.94
CA ILE A 58 -1.97 11.88 5.04
C ILE A 58 -3.48 11.68 5.24
N ASP A 59 -4.24 11.67 4.14
CA ASP A 59 -5.69 11.46 4.18
C ASP A 59 -6.01 10.05 4.70
N VAL A 60 -5.29 9.02 4.24
CA VAL A 60 -5.48 7.63 4.70
C VAL A 60 -5.18 7.50 6.20
N LEU A 61 -4.09 8.10 6.68
CA LEU A 61 -3.76 8.07 8.11
C LEU A 61 -4.87 8.69 8.98
N SER A 62 -5.51 9.76 8.50
CA SER A 62 -6.64 10.38 9.21
C SER A 62 -7.82 9.40 9.35
N VAL A 63 -8.15 8.67 8.29
CA VAL A 63 -9.21 7.63 8.29
C VAL A 63 -8.83 6.43 9.16
N LEU A 64 -7.54 6.07 9.20
CA LEU A 64 -7.03 4.99 10.05
C LEU A 64 -6.98 5.37 11.55
N GLY A 65 -7.35 6.60 11.91
CA GLY A 65 -7.48 7.06 13.29
C GLY A 65 -6.22 7.75 13.85
N TYR A 66 -5.29 8.15 12.99
CA TYR A 66 -4.12 8.92 13.41
C TYR A 66 -4.44 10.42 13.39
N ASP A 67 -4.54 11.01 14.58
CA ASP A 67 -4.77 12.45 14.74
C ASP A 67 -3.44 13.22 14.65
N ILE A 68 -3.11 13.66 13.43
CA ILE A 68 -1.98 14.55 13.17
C ILE A 68 -2.49 15.99 13.24
N PRO A 69 -1.94 16.92 14.02
CA PRO A 69 -2.39 18.32 14.00
C PRO A 69 -2.24 18.95 12.61
N PHE A 70 -3.23 19.71 12.12
CA PHE A 70 -3.22 20.31 10.78
C PHE A 70 -1.91 21.08 10.48
N LYS A 71 -1.43 21.88 11.43
CA LYS A 71 -0.17 22.65 11.34
C LYS A 71 1.10 21.80 11.20
N LYS A 72 1.03 20.49 11.45
CA LYS A 72 2.14 19.54 11.33
C LYS A 72 2.01 18.62 10.11
N ARG A 73 0.98 18.78 9.28
CA ARG A 73 0.76 17.97 8.07
C ARG A 73 1.35 18.65 6.85
N PHE A 74 2.40 18.07 6.27
CA PHE A 74 3.03 18.59 5.05
C PHE A 74 2.84 17.59 3.91
N GLY A 75 1.78 17.80 3.12
CA GLY A 75 1.47 17.00 1.95
C GLY A 75 2.26 17.47 0.73
N ILE A 76 3.16 16.63 0.22
CA ILE A 76 4.03 16.95 -0.93
C ILE A 76 3.69 16.01 -2.09
N ASN A 77 3.37 16.57 -3.25
CA ASN A 77 3.17 15.78 -4.47
C ASN A 77 4.51 15.26 -5.01
N TYR A 78 4.47 14.16 -5.75
CA TYR A 78 5.68 13.59 -6.36
C TYR A 78 6.44 14.61 -7.21
N GLY A 79 7.77 14.55 -7.16
CA GLY A 79 8.68 15.42 -7.90
C GLY A 79 8.78 16.86 -7.36
N ILE A 80 7.92 17.27 -6.42
CA ILE A 80 8.01 18.59 -5.80
C ILE A 80 9.14 18.60 -4.77
N LYS A 81 9.99 19.61 -4.88
CA LYS A 81 11.13 19.83 -4.00
C LYS A 81 10.73 20.72 -2.82
N MET A 82 11.11 20.30 -1.61
CA MET A 82 10.96 21.07 -0.38
C MET A 82 12.34 21.32 0.22
N LYS A 83 12.74 22.59 0.32
CA LYS A 83 14.00 22.99 0.94
C LYS A 83 13.83 23.17 2.44
N VAL A 84 14.75 22.62 3.22
CA VAL A 84 14.86 22.77 4.67
C VAL A 84 16.33 23.09 4.99
N GLU A 85 16.61 24.35 5.30
CA GLU A 85 17.98 24.84 5.52
C GLU A 85 18.89 24.52 4.31
N ASP A 86 19.96 23.73 4.54
CA ASP A 86 20.95 23.30 3.55
C ASP A 86 20.59 21.98 2.85
N GLU A 87 19.39 21.42 3.12
CA GLU A 87 18.91 20.15 2.54
C GLU A 87 17.66 20.37 1.68
N GLU A 88 17.48 19.53 0.66
CA GLU A 88 16.30 19.52 -0.21
C GLU A 88 15.73 18.10 -0.30
N LEU A 89 14.43 17.97 0.00
CA LEU A 89 13.66 16.74 -0.04
C LEU A 89 12.78 16.69 -1.31
N SER A 90 12.64 15.52 -1.92
CA SER A 90 11.55 15.21 -2.85
C SER A 90 11.03 13.79 -2.67
N LEU A 91 9.77 13.57 -3.04
CA LEU A 91 9.13 12.25 -3.04
C LEU A 91 8.97 11.75 -4.47
N GLN A 92 9.22 10.46 -4.70
CA GLN A 92 8.99 9.79 -5.99
C GLN A 92 8.02 8.61 -5.79
N PRO A 93 7.24 8.17 -6.79
CA PRO A 93 6.37 7.00 -6.64
C PRO A 93 7.17 5.72 -6.32
N SER A 94 6.59 4.82 -5.50
CA SER A 94 7.15 3.49 -5.24
C SER A 94 6.27 2.30 -5.65
N ASP A 95 5.09 2.57 -6.24
CA ASP A 95 4.13 1.57 -6.74
C ASP A 95 3.74 0.46 -5.75
N HIS A 96 4.03 0.59 -4.44
CA HIS A 96 3.71 -0.41 -3.41
C HIS A 96 2.22 -0.42 -3.07
N VAL A 97 1.75 0.72 -2.56
CA VAL A 97 0.33 1.02 -2.32
C VAL A 97 0.03 2.41 -2.85
N PHE A 98 -1.24 2.72 -3.12
CA PHE A 98 -1.59 4.05 -3.61
C PHE A 98 -1.09 5.16 -2.66
N GLY A 99 -0.37 6.13 -3.20
CA GLY A 99 0.27 7.18 -2.40
C GLY A 99 1.63 6.83 -1.78
N SER A 100 2.16 5.61 -1.98
CA SER A 100 3.47 5.22 -1.47
C SER A 100 4.61 5.93 -2.21
N SER A 101 5.67 6.26 -1.48
CA SER A 101 6.77 7.08 -1.98
C SER A 101 8.15 6.55 -1.63
N GLN A 102 9.06 6.68 -2.59
CA GLN A 102 10.49 6.78 -2.37
C GLN A 102 10.85 8.20 -1.92
N VAL A 103 11.95 8.34 -1.20
CA VAL A 103 12.43 9.58 -0.61
C VAL A 103 13.80 9.91 -1.18
N VAL A 104 14.01 11.16 -1.61
CA VAL A 104 15.32 11.66 -2.05
C VAL A 104 15.65 12.91 -1.25
N VAL A 105 16.80 12.90 -0.57
CA VAL A 105 17.36 14.06 0.13
C VAL A 105 18.69 14.44 -0.53
N SER A 106 18.88 15.73 -0.77
CA SER A 106 20.14 16.27 -1.30
C SER A 106 20.67 17.41 -0.43
N ASN A 107 22.00 17.61 -0.38
CA ASN A 107 22.62 18.74 0.33
C ASN A 107 22.97 19.85 -0.67
N LYS A 108 23.44 20.98 -0.14
CA LYS A 108 23.97 22.10 -0.92
C LYS A 108 25.14 21.75 -1.85
N GLU A 109 25.90 20.69 -1.55
CA GLU A 109 27.00 20.22 -2.41
C GLU A 109 26.52 19.35 -3.58
N GLY A 110 25.24 18.94 -3.58
CA GLY A 110 24.64 18.12 -4.63
C GLY A 110 24.72 16.61 -4.40
N GLU A 111 25.27 16.15 -3.28
CA GLU A 111 25.22 14.75 -2.85
C GLU A 111 23.77 14.36 -2.57
N LYS A 112 23.33 13.21 -3.10
CA LYS A 112 21.95 12.71 -3.01
C LYS A 112 21.90 11.36 -2.32
N ILE A 113 20.94 11.21 -1.40
CA ILE A 113 20.62 9.96 -0.74
C ILE A 113 19.17 9.60 -1.06
N GLY A 114 18.97 8.37 -1.54
CA GLY A 114 17.68 7.78 -1.80
C GLY A 114 17.30 6.76 -0.74
N TYR A 115 16.02 6.69 -0.39
CA TYR A 115 15.42 5.55 0.27
C TYR A 115 14.18 5.10 -0.51
N THR A 116 14.08 3.83 -0.85
CA THR A 116 12.98 3.33 -1.68
C THR A 116 11.64 3.31 -0.96
N GLY A 117 11.64 3.23 0.38
CA GLY A 117 10.49 2.66 1.08
C GLY A 117 10.23 1.23 0.60
N ASP A 118 9.04 0.74 0.90
CA ASP A 118 8.51 -0.43 0.21
C ASP A 118 8.19 -0.05 -1.24
N PHE A 119 8.60 -0.90 -2.17
CA PHE A 119 8.38 -0.66 -3.59
C PHE A 119 8.19 -1.95 -4.39
N LYS A 120 7.59 -1.82 -5.57
CA LYS A 120 7.56 -2.86 -6.61
C LYS A 120 7.67 -2.28 -8.01
N ASN A 121 7.80 -3.15 -9.01
CA ASN A 121 7.84 -2.77 -10.43
C ASN A 121 8.87 -1.68 -10.80
N PRO A 122 10.16 -1.85 -10.42
CA PRO A 122 11.23 -0.89 -10.77
C PRO A 122 11.31 -0.68 -12.28
N GLY A 123 11.40 0.58 -12.71
CA GLY A 123 11.44 0.99 -14.12
C GLY A 123 10.08 1.10 -14.81
N HIS A 124 8.99 0.69 -14.15
CA HIS A 124 7.63 0.81 -14.67
C HIS A 124 6.79 1.76 -13.81
N GLY A 125 6.33 1.31 -12.65
CA GLY A 125 5.59 2.12 -11.68
C GLY A 125 6.49 2.87 -10.70
N THR A 126 7.69 2.32 -10.46
CA THR A 126 8.71 2.90 -9.56
C THR A 126 9.88 3.43 -10.37
N PRO A 127 10.07 4.75 -10.46
CA PRO A 127 11.23 5.33 -11.13
C PRO A 127 12.54 4.89 -10.46
N ILE A 128 13.57 4.62 -11.28
CA ILE A 128 14.92 4.36 -10.76
C ILE A 128 15.51 5.69 -10.28
N LEU A 129 15.93 5.73 -9.02
CA LEU A 129 16.51 6.92 -8.42
C LEU A 129 17.95 7.14 -8.89
N ASP A 130 18.26 8.37 -9.31
CA ASP A 130 19.62 8.85 -9.58
C ASP A 130 20.20 9.47 -8.30
N VAL A 131 20.89 8.66 -7.50
CA VAL A 131 21.41 9.01 -6.17
C VAL A 131 22.80 8.41 -5.95
N ASP A 132 23.60 9.05 -5.09
CA ASP A 132 24.95 8.58 -4.73
C ASP A 132 24.90 7.43 -3.73
N ILE A 133 23.93 7.46 -2.81
CA ILE A 133 23.70 6.41 -1.82
C ILE A 133 22.24 5.99 -1.84
N LEU A 134 21.98 4.68 -1.92
CA LEU A 134 20.64 4.11 -1.91
C LEU A 134 20.46 3.19 -0.70
N VAL A 135 19.48 3.52 0.14
CA VAL A 135 18.89 2.62 1.12
C VAL A 135 17.72 1.92 0.44
N ILE A 136 17.74 0.59 0.38
CA ILE A 136 16.78 -0.20 -0.41
C ILE A 136 16.02 -1.20 0.44
N ASP A 137 14.74 -1.36 0.15
CA ASP A 137 13.93 -2.47 0.67
C ASP A 137 14.55 -3.81 0.25
N SER A 138 14.68 -4.71 1.22
CA SER A 138 15.29 -6.03 1.07
C SER A 138 14.37 -7.16 1.52
N THR A 139 13.06 -6.92 1.55
CA THR A 139 12.04 -7.92 1.92
C THR A 139 12.21 -9.23 1.15
N TYR A 140 12.51 -9.15 -0.15
CA TYR A 140 12.85 -10.31 -1.00
C TYR A 140 14.33 -10.32 -1.42
N GLY A 141 15.24 -9.80 -0.60
CA GLY A 141 16.67 -9.64 -0.92
C GLY A 141 17.47 -10.94 -1.09
N SER A 142 16.83 -12.11 -0.94
CA SER A 142 17.44 -13.42 -1.21
C SER A 142 17.03 -13.93 -2.59
N PRO A 143 17.95 -14.51 -3.40
CA PRO A 143 17.62 -15.10 -4.70
C PRO A 143 16.54 -16.20 -4.68
N MET A 144 16.23 -16.75 -3.51
CA MET A 144 15.16 -17.74 -3.35
C MET A 144 13.75 -17.13 -3.39
N PHE A 145 13.62 -15.82 -3.15
CA PHE A 145 12.34 -15.11 -3.12
C PHE A 145 12.04 -14.46 -4.47
N ARG A 146 12.00 -15.27 -5.53
CA ARG A 146 11.70 -14.80 -6.89
C ARG A 146 10.45 -15.47 -7.45
N ARG A 147 9.44 -14.68 -7.83
CA ARG A 147 8.30 -15.18 -8.62
C ARG A 147 8.67 -15.22 -10.09
N ASN A 148 8.67 -16.41 -10.67
CA ASN A 148 8.94 -16.60 -12.10
C ASN A 148 7.70 -16.40 -12.99
N PHE A 149 6.55 -16.09 -12.40
CA PHE A 149 5.23 -16.03 -13.07
C PHE A 149 4.52 -14.66 -12.93
N LYS A 150 5.25 -13.59 -12.58
CA LYS A 150 4.68 -12.28 -12.20
C LYS A 150 3.74 -11.66 -13.23
N ASN A 151 4.10 -11.75 -14.51
CA ASN A 151 3.44 -10.98 -15.57
C ASN A 151 1.96 -11.34 -15.74
N ASP A 152 1.57 -12.56 -15.35
CA ASP A 152 0.23 -13.09 -15.59
C ASP A 152 -0.64 -13.13 -14.33
N ILE A 153 -0.09 -12.85 -13.13
CA ILE A 153 -0.81 -13.02 -11.85
C ILE A 153 -2.07 -12.17 -11.79
N GLU A 154 -1.99 -10.90 -12.20
CA GLU A 154 -3.15 -10.00 -12.15
C GLU A 154 -4.30 -10.49 -13.03
N MET A 155 -3.98 -10.96 -14.25
CA MET A 155 -4.95 -11.47 -15.21
C MET A 155 -5.54 -12.79 -14.73
N LEU A 156 -4.68 -13.75 -14.34
CA LEU A 156 -5.10 -15.05 -13.80
C LEU A 156 -5.99 -14.86 -12.58
N PHE A 157 -5.65 -13.93 -11.69
CA PHE A 157 -6.48 -13.62 -10.53
C PHE A 157 -7.88 -13.15 -10.92
N ALA A 158 -7.97 -12.23 -11.88
CA ALA A 158 -9.26 -11.72 -12.35
C ALA A 158 -10.09 -12.81 -13.04
N ASP A 159 -9.47 -13.64 -13.89
CA ASP A 159 -10.14 -14.77 -14.56
C ASP A 159 -10.68 -15.77 -13.54
N HIS A 160 -9.87 -16.15 -12.55
CA HIS A 160 -10.28 -17.05 -11.48
C HIS A 160 -11.44 -16.48 -10.65
N VAL A 161 -11.42 -15.19 -10.34
CA VAL A 161 -12.52 -14.52 -9.64
C VAL A 161 -13.79 -14.54 -10.50
N ASN A 162 -13.69 -14.23 -11.79
CA ASN A 162 -14.84 -14.24 -12.70
C ASN A 162 -15.48 -15.63 -12.85
N ASP A 163 -14.65 -16.66 -13.02
CA ASP A 163 -15.10 -18.06 -13.03
C ASP A 163 -15.79 -18.45 -11.71
N SER A 164 -15.27 -17.97 -10.59
CA SER A 164 -15.83 -18.27 -9.27
C SER A 164 -17.19 -17.62 -9.05
N LEU A 165 -17.38 -16.41 -9.61
CA LEU A 165 -18.65 -15.69 -9.55
C LEU A 165 -19.81 -16.43 -10.25
N THR A 166 -19.52 -17.34 -11.20
CA THR A 166 -20.54 -18.19 -11.83
C THR A 166 -21.17 -19.20 -10.86
N ARG A 167 -20.54 -19.42 -9.69
CA ARG A 167 -20.95 -20.42 -8.70
C ARG A 167 -21.46 -19.81 -7.40
N GLY A 168 -21.38 -18.49 -7.24
CA GLY A 168 -21.77 -17.77 -6.03
C GLY A 168 -20.83 -16.62 -5.71
N PRO A 169 -20.99 -15.98 -4.53
CA PRO A 169 -20.21 -14.81 -4.17
C PRO A 169 -18.75 -15.16 -3.90
N VAL A 170 -17.88 -14.19 -4.12
CA VAL A 170 -16.43 -14.30 -3.88
C VAL A 170 -16.05 -13.46 -2.67
N LYS A 171 -15.14 -13.98 -1.84
CA LYS A 171 -14.56 -13.23 -0.72
C LYS A 171 -13.05 -13.10 -0.90
N ILE A 172 -12.52 -11.89 -0.78
CA ILE A 172 -11.09 -11.59 -0.95
C ILE A 172 -10.54 -11.01 0.35
N PHE A 173 -9.44 -11.60 0.84
CA PHE A 173 -8.75 -11.20 2.05
C PHE A 173 -7.39 -10.59 1.73
N ALA A 174 -7.16 -9.35 2.17
CA ALA A 174 -5.89 -8.66 2.03
C ALA A 174 -5.72 -7.52 3.05
N TYR A 175 -4.54 -6.92 3.14
CA TYR A 175 -4.30 -5.73 3.94
C TYR A 175 -4.84 -4.47 3.24
N HIS A 176 -4.99 -3.37 4.00
CA HIS A 176 -5.28 -2.06 3.41
C HIS A 176 -4.18 -1.68 2.39
N GLY A 177 -4.56 -1.01 1.30
CA GLY A 177 -3.69 -0.78 0.15
C GLY A 177 -3.78 -1.92 -0.87
N LYS A 178 -3.52 -3.16 -0.45
CA LYS A 178 -3.65 -4.32 -1.34
C LYS A 178 -5.10 -4.63 -1.73
N ILE A 179 -6.06 -4.43 -0.82
CA ILE A 179 -7.50 -4.52 -1.17
C ILE A 179 -7.82 -3.57 -2.32
N GLN A 180 -7.37 -2.32 -2.22
CA GLN A 180 -7.57 -1.27 -3.21
C GLN A 180 -6.87 -1.60 -4.54
N GLU A 181 -5.67 -2.17 -4.48
CA GLU A 181 -4.98 -2.68 -5.66
C GLU A 181 -5.73 -3.82 -6.34
N ALA A 182 -6.23 -4.79 -5.57
CA ALA A 182 -7.03 -5.89 -6.07
C ALA A 182 -8.31 -5.39 -6.76
N MET A 183 -9.01 -4.41 -6.16
CA MET A 183 -10.16 -3.76 -6.79
C MET A 183 -9.79 -3.16 -8.16
N ARG A 184 -8.66 -2.46 -8.25
CA ARG A 184 -8.15 -1.88 -9.50
C ARG A 184 -7.83 -2.96 -10.54
N VAL A 185 -7.16 -4.04 -10.12
CA VAL A 185 -6.83 -5.19 -10.98
C VAL A 185 -8.09 -5.84 -11.54
N LEU A 186 -9.05 -6.16 -10.68
CA LEU A 186 -10.31 -6.78 -11.10
C LEU A 186 -11.05 -5.92 -12.13
N ARG A 187 -11.14 -4.60 -11.89
CA ARG A 187 -11.75 -3.66 -12.85
C ARG A 187 -10.93 -3.52 -14.14
N LYS A 188 -9.60 -3.52 -14.07
CA LYS A 188 -8.69 -3.47 -15.25
C LYS A 188 -8.93 -4.66 -16.18
N TYR A 189 -9.20 -5.84 -15.63
CA TYR A 189 -9.47 -7.08 -16.40
C TYR A 189 -10.98 -7.38 -16.57
N GLY A 190 -11.85 -6.36 -16.43
CA GLY A 190 -13.25 -6.46 -16.85
C GLY A 190 -14.19 -7.16 -15.87
N VAL A 191 -13.77 -7.43 -14.63
CA VAL A 191 -14.68 -7.92 -13.59
C VAL A 191 -15.62 -6.77 -13.21
N VAL A 192 -16.92 -6.94 -13.49
CA VAL A 192 -17.96 -5.92 -13.26
C VAL A 192 -18.82 -6.17 -12.02
N ALA A 193 -18.58 -7.26 -11.28
CA ALA A 193 -19.35 -7.55 -10.07
C ALA A 193 -19.21 -6.44 -9.02
N PRO A 194 -20.29 -6.07 -8.31
CA PRO A 194 -20.26 -5.04 -7.29
C PRO A 194 -19.37 -5.45 -6.11
N PHE A 195 -18.74 -4.46 -5.47
CA PHE A 195 -17.86 -4.68 -4.33
C PHE A 195 -18.59 -4.38 -3.01
N ILE A 196 -18.58 -5.34 -2.09
CA ILE A 196 -19.10 -5.19 -0.72
C ILE A 196 -17.92 -5.06 0.24
N VAL A 197 -17.97 -4.04 1.10
CA VAL A 197 -16.88 -3.73 2.05
C VAL A 197 -17.41 -3.28 3.41
N ASP A 198 -16.57 -3.39 4.45
CA ASP A 198 -16.84 -2.72 5.72
C ASP A 198 -16.58 -1.21 5.65
N ASP A 199 -17.04 -0.46 6.67
CA ASP A 199 -16.93 1.00 6.69
C ASP A 199 -15.46 1.50 6.67
N LYS A 200 -14.53 0.75 7.26
CA LYS A 200 -13.12 1.14 7.30
C LYS A 200 -12.49 0.99 5.91
N ILE A 201 -12.71 -0.14 5.25
CA ILE A 201 -12.27 -0.36 3.86
C ILE A 201 -12.93 0.68 2.95
N ARG A 202 -14.23 0.94 3.09
CA ARG A 202 -14.94 1.97 2.32
C ARG A 202 -14.25 3.33 2.44
N LYS A 203 -13.99 3.82 3.66
CA LYS A 203 -13.37 5.13 3.86
C LYS A 203 -11.98 5.24 3.22
N VAL A 204 -11.17 4.18 3.29
CA VAL A 204 -9.87 4.12 2.61
C VAL A 204 -10.05 4.13 1.08
N THR A 205 -11.02 3.37 0.57
CA THR A 205 -11.34 3.33 -0.86
C THR A 205 -11.89 4.67 -1.37
N GLU A 206 -12.69 5.41 -0.60
CA GLU A 206 -13.15 6.75 -0.96
C GLU A 206 -11.99 7.74 -1.11
N ILE A 207 -10.93 7.61 -0.30
CA ILE A 207 -9.70 8.38 -0.51
C ILE A 207 -9.02 7.95 -1.82
N ALA A 208 -8.89 6.64 -2.07
CA ALA A 208 -8.34 6.14 -3.33
C ALA A 208 -9.12 6.67 -4.55
N LYS A 209 -10.46 6.73 -4.47
CA LYS A 209 -11.34 7.33 -5.49
C LYS A 209 -11.12 8.83 -5.65
N LYS A 210 -11.04 9.59 -4.54
CA LYS A 210 -10.75 11.03 -4.53
C LYS A 210 -9.47 11.36 -5.32
N TYR A 211 -8.47 10.50 -5.25
CA TYR A 211 -7.19 10.66 -5.96
C TYR A 211 -7.11 9.88 -7.29
N GLY A 212 -8.21 9.30 -7.77
CA GLY A 212 -8.31 8.68 -9.10
C GLY A 212 -7.72 7.27 -9.23
N TYR A 213 -7.42 6.60 -8.12
CA TYR A 213 -6.84 5.23 -8.15
C TYR A 213 -7.88 4.14 -8.41
N ILE A 214 -9.15 4.38 -8.06
CA ILE A 214 -10.24 3.39 -8.12
C ILE A 214 -11.50 4.05 -8.71
N LYS A 215 -12.32 3.24 -9.39
CA LYS A 215 -13.61 3.60 -9.99
C LYS A 215 -14.79 3.28 -9.04
N ASP A 216 -16.02 3.48 -9.49
CA ASP A 216 -17.24 3.27 -8.69
C ASP A 216 -17.59 1.79 -8.44
N ASP A 217 -18.81 1.53 -7.93
CA ASP A 217 -19.40 0.24 -7.55
C ASP A 217 -18.90 -0.39 -6.25
N ILE A 218 -18.77 0.43 -5.20
CA ILE A 218 -18.42 0.00 -3.84
C ILE A 218 -19.58 0.32 -2.91
N PHE A 219 -20.05 -0.70 -2.20
CA PHE A 219 -21.21 -0.64 -1.31
C PHE A 219 -20.87 -1.23 0.06
N THR A 220 -21.63 -0.84 1.09
CA THR A 220 -21.54 -1.47 2.42
C THR A 220 -22.64 -2.50 2.59
N SER A 221 -22.40 -3.52 3.43
CA SER A 221 -23.43 -4.49 3.81
C SER A 221 -24.67 -3.88 4.44
N GLU A 222 -24.53 -2.68 5.03
CA GLU A 222 -25.61 -1.98 5.75
C GLU A 222 -26.45 -1.05 4.86
N SER A 223 -25.94 -0.69 3.67
CA SER A 223 -26.69 0.12 2.69
C SER A 223 -27.85 -0.67 2.07
N GLU A 224 -28.90 0.01 1.62
CA GLU A 224 -30.05 -0.67 0.99
C GLU A 224 -29.63 -1.37 -0.30
N GLU A 225 -28.86 -0.70 -1.15
CA GLU A 225 -28.28 -1.26 -2.38
C GLU A 225 -27.38 -2.47 -2.07
N GLY A 226 -26.56 -2.37 -1.02
CA GLY A 226 -25.70 -3.47 -0.59
C GLY A 226 -26.49 -4.70 -0.13
N LYS A 227 -27.61 -4.51 0.58
CA LYS A 227 -28.49 -5.61 1.00
C LYS A 227 -29.15 -6.30 -0.21
N GLU A 228 -29.57 -5.52 -1.21
CA GLU A 228 -30.12 -6.05 -2.45
C GLU A 228 -29.08 -6.87 -3.23
N ILE A 229 -27.88 -6.33 -3.41
CA ILE A 229 -26.74 -7.01 -4.05
C ILE A 229 -26.42 -8.34 -3.34
N ILE A 230 -26.38 -8.33 -2.00
CA ILE A 230 -26.09 -9.54 -1.21
C ILE A 230 -27.20 -10.59 -1.41
N LYS A 231 -28.46 -10.16 -1.52
CA LYS A 231 -29.60 -11.06 -1.76
C LYS A 231 -29.54 -11.69 -3.16
N GLU A 232 -29.06 -10.98 -4.17
CA GLU A 232 -28.86 -11.49 -5.52
C GLU A 232 -27.72 -12.53 -5.61
N GLY A 233 -26.73 -12.45 -4.72
CA GLY A 233 -25.68 -13.46 -4.58
C GLY A 233 -24.53 -13.36 -5.58
N TRP A 234 -24.51 -12.33 -6.42
CA TRP A 234 -23.44 -12.06 -7.40
C TRP A 234 -22.66 -10.80 -7.02
N TYR A 235 -21.64 -10.97 -6.18
CA TYR A 235 -20.82 -9.88 -5.67
C TYR A 235 -19.45 -10.37 -5.20
N ILE A 236 -18.56 -9.41 -4.96
CA ILE A 236 -17.26 -9.66 -4.35
C ILE A 236 -17.17 -8.91 -3.03
N GLU A 237 -16.92 -9.63 -1.95
CA GLU A 237 -16.73 -9.07 -0.62
C GLU A 237 -15.25 -8.95 -0.29
N PHE A 238 -14.80 -7.77 0.14
CA PHE A 238 -13.44 -7.59 0.63
C PHE A 238 -13.40 -7.51 2.14
N GLU A 239 -12.49 -8.27 2.73
CA GLU A 239 -12.23 -8.23 4.16
C GLU A 239 -10.73 -8.08 4.44
N HIS A 240 -10.44 -7.51 5.61
CA HIS A 240 -9.06 -7.39 6.07
C HIS A 240 -8.44 -8.77 6.33
N PHE A 241 -7.14 -8.92 6.05
CA PHE A 241 -6.40 -10.18 6.13
C PHE A 241 -6.52 -10.91 7.48
N ASN A 242 -6.72 -10.18 8.59
CA ASN A 242 -6.90 -10.77 9.92
C ASN A 242 -8.14 -11.70 10.03
N LYS A 243 -9.14 -11.53 9.15
CA LYS A 243 -10.32 -12.39 9.07
C LYS A 243 -10.15 -13.59 8.15
N SER A 244 -8.99 -13.76 7.49
CA SER A 244 -8.73 -14.86 6.54
C SER A 244 -8.84 -16.27 7.13
N LYS A 245 -8.84 -16.41 8.48
CA LYS A 245 -9.11 -17.68 9.17
C LYS A 245 -10.60 -17.96 9.38
N GLN A 246 -11.45 -16.94 9.32
CA GLN A 246 -12.90 -17.01 9.51
C GLN A 246 -13.60 -17.17 8.16
N ARG A 247 -13.18 -18.18 7.38
CA ARG A 247 -13.71 -18.40 6.03
C ARG A 247 -15.11 -19.00 6.10
N ASP A 248 -16.01 -18.42 5.32
CA ASP A 248 -17.38 -18.89 5.18
C ASP A 248 -17.46 -19.82 3.96
N GLY A 249 -18.06 -20.99 4.15
CA GLY A 249 -18.26 -21.96 3.08
C GLY A 249 -19.15 -21.45 1.95
N ARG A 250 -19.97 -20.41 2.14
CA ARG A 250 -20.81 -19.85 1.08
C ARG A 250 -20.02 -19.19 -0.05
N TYR A 251 -18.76 -18.82 0.20
CA TYR A 251 -17.93 -18.07 -0.73
C TYR A 251 -16.86 -18.95 -1.35
N MET A 252 -16.44 -18.58 -2.56
CA MET A 252 -15.07 -18.87 -2.98
C MET A 252 -14.14 -17.82 -2.36
N ASN A 253 -13.14 -18.28 -1.61
CA ASN A 253 -12.25 -17.42 -0.83
C ASN A 253 -10.90 -17.27 -1.54
N TYR A 254 -10.41 -16.03 -1.66
CA TYR A 254 -9.08 -15.70 -2.15
C TYR A 254 -8.30 -14.96 -1.06
N ILE A 255 -7.10 -15.44 -0.75
CA ILE A 255 -6.18 -14.78 0.17
C ILE A 255 -5.03 -14.22 -0.65
N LEU A 256 -4.85 -12.90 -0.64
CA LEU A 256 -3.76 -12.27 -1.39
C LEU A 256 -2.52 -12.20 -0.52
N SER A 257 -1.42 -12.83 -0.97
CA SER A 257 -0.20 -12.99 -0.17
C SER A 257 1.05 -12.63 -0.96
N GLY A 258 1.88 -11.75 -0.41
CA GLY A 258 3.25 -11.53 -0.87
C GLY A 258 4.24 -12.59 -0.40
N TRP A 259 3.80 -13.68 0.22
CA TRP A 259 4.70 -14.78 0.65
C TRP A 259 4.42 -16.11 -0.05
N GLU A 260 3.61 -16.09 -1.10
CA GLU A 260 3.49 -17.23 -2.02
C GLU A 260 4.44 -17.05 -3.21
N PHE A 261 5.28 -18.05 -3.47
CA PHE A 261 6.33 -18.06 -4.49
C PHE A 261 6.30 -19.32 -5.37
N SER A 262 5.55 -20.34 -4.99
CA SER A 262 5.59 -21.65 -5.65
C SER A 262 4.74 -21.69 -6.92
N GLU A 263 3.57 -21.08 -6.88
CA GLU A 263 2.61 -21.04 -7.99
C GLU A 263 1.77 -19.74 -7.94
N PRO A 264 1.23 -19.27 -9.08
CA PRO A 264 0.47 -18.01 -9.12
C PRO A 264 -0.80 -18.04 -8.25
N ILE A 265 -1.52 -19.18 -8.26
CA ILE A 265 -2.76 -19.37 -7.50
C ILE A 265 -2.78 -20.79 -6.92
N ARG A 266 -2.47 -20.91 -5.63
CA ARG A 266 -2.45 -22.19 -4.91
C ARG A 266 -3.79 -22.50 -4.28
N SER A 267 -4.31 -23.71 -4.45
CA SER A 267 -5.52 -24.15 -3.75
C SER A 267 -5.16 -24.71 -2.36
N ILE A 268 -5.78 -24.18 -1.30
CA ILE A 268 -5.64 -24.73 0.07
C ILE A 268 -6.68 -25.82 0.30
N ASP A 269 -7.91 -25.57 -0.16
CA ASP A 269 -9.04 -26.48 -0.06
C ASP A 269 -10.00 -26.21 -1.25
N SER A 270 -11.15 -26.89 -1.28
CA SER A 270 -12.11 -26.78 -2.39
C SER A 270 -12.75 -25.40 -2.54
N ARG A 271 -12.62 -24.51 -1.54
CA ARG A 271 -13.23 -23.17 -1.52
C ARG A 271 -12.27 -22.06 -1.13
N THR A 272 -10.96 -22.33 -1.09
CA THR A 272 -9.96 -21.36 -0.68
C THR A 272 -8.71 -21.45 -1.56
N LYS A 273 -8.32 -20.31 -2.12
CA LYS A 273 -7.11 -20.15 -2.91
C LYS A 273 -6.23 -19.05 -2.33
N VAL A 274 -4.92 -19.19 -2.46
CA VAL A 274 -3.91 -18.16 -2.18
C VAL A 274 -3.41 -17.62 -3.51
N VAL A 275 -3.44 -16.31 -3.68
CA VAL A 275 -2.92 -15.63 -4.87
C VAL A 275 -1.58 -15.02 -4.51
N ALA A 276 -0.56 -15.31 -5.33
CA ALA A 276 0.81 -14.87 -5.16
C ALA A 276 1.04 -13.40 -5.55
N MET A 277 0.18 -12.51 -5.09
CA MET A 277 0.22 -11.09 -5.41
C MET A 277 1.32 -10.41 -4.59
N SER A 278 2.43 -10.07 -5.27
CA SER A 278 3.62 -9.50 -4.64
C SER A 278 3.32 -8.18 -3.92
N ASP A 279 3.89 -8.04 -2.72
CA ASP A 279 3.90 -6.78 -1.96
C ASP A 279 5.11 -5.93 -2.35
N HIS A 280 6.26 -6.56 -2.59
CA HIS A 280 7.55 -5.87 -2.81
C HIS A 280 8.23 -6.29 -4.12
N ALA A 281 9.37 -5.67 -4.43
CA ALA A 281 10.21 -6.03 -5.56
C ALA A 281 10.96 -7.36 -5.30
N ASP A 282 10.67 -8.37 -6.13
CA ASP A 282 11.34 -9.69 -6.20
C ASP A 282 12.08 -9.98 -7.53
#